data_AF-A0A6L3C907-F1
#
_entry.id   AF-A0A6L3C907-F1
#
_cell.length_a   1.000
_cell.length_b   1.000
_cell.length_c   1.000
_cell.angle_alpha   90.00
_cell.angle_beta   90.00
_cell.angle_gamma   90.00
#
_symmetry.space_group_name_H-M   'P 1'
#
loop_
_entity.id
_entity.type
_entity.pdbx_description
1 polymer ?
#
loop_
_entity_poly.entity_id
_entity_poly.type
_entity_poly.pdbx_seq_one_letter_code
_entity_poly.pdbx_strand_id
1 'polypeptide(L)' 'MSAINIGVEDFAENLATQGTQVIHVNWSPPAGGDSEIIAILDKIL' A
#
# COMPACT_ATOMS: atom_id res chain seq x y z
N MET A 1 -12.03 -12.56 -9.75
CA MET A 1 -11.95 -11.79 -8.49
C MET A 1 -10.95 -10.67 -8.74
N SER A 2 -11.25 -9.44 -8.32
CA SER A 2 -10.35 -8.30 -8.48
C SER A 2 -10.16 -7.62 -7.12
N ALA A 3 -8.95 -7.17 -6.82
CA ALA A 3 -8.59 -6.60 -5.53
C ALA A 3 -7.99 -5.19 -5.68
N ILE A 4 -8.23 -4.36 -4.67
CA ILE A 4 -7.61 -3.03 -4.53
C ILE A 4 -6.65 -3.14 -3.36
N ASN A 5 -5.35 -3.03 -3.61
CA ASN A 5 -4.32 -3.09 -2.59
C ASN A 5 -3.99 -1.68 -2.09
N ILE A 6 -3.97 -1.50 -0.76
CA ILE A 6 -3.53 -0.28 -0.08
C ILE A 6 -2.54 -0.72 1.00
N GLY A 7 -1.32 -0.19 0.99
CA GLY A 7 -0.25 -0.59 1.90
C GLY A 7 1.01 -1.02 1.14
N VAL A 8 1.60 -2.15 1.52
CA VAL A 8 2.86 -2.63 0.95
C VAL A 8 2.67 -3.10 -0.49
N GLU A 9 3.56 -2.69 -1.39
CA GLU A 9 3.53 -3.02 -2.82
C GLU A 9 3.72 -4.53 -3.06
N ASP A 10 4.62 -5.18 -2.33
CA ASP A 10 4.88 -6.63 -2.42
C ASP A 10 3.61 -7.49 -2.25
N PHE A 11 2.63 -7.01 -1.48
CA PHE A 11 1.35 -7.73 -1.34
C PHE A 11 0.53 -7.69 -2.64
N ALA A 12 0.55 -6.58 -3.38
CA ALA A 12 -0.05 -6.50 -4.71
C ALA A 12 0.66 -7.43 -5.70
N GLU A 13 1.99 -7.50 -5.67
CA GLU A 13 2.76 -8.40 -6.53
C GLU A 13 2.44 -9.87 -6.24
N ASN A 14 2.34 -10.24 -4.96
CA ASN A 14 1.96 -11.59 -4.54
C ASN A 14 0.55 -11.99 -5.02
N LEU A 15 -0.39 -11.05 -5.06
CA LEU A 15 -1.73 -11.30 -5.61
C LEU A 15 -1.70 -11.41 -7.15
N ALA A 16 -0.91 -10.57 -7.81
CA ALA A 16 -0.76 -10.58 -9.26
C ALA A 16 -0.12 -11.89 -9.77
N THR A 17 0.90 -12.40 -9.08
CA THR A 17 1.55 -13.68 -9.40
C THR A 17 0.62 -14.89 -9.24
N GLN A 18 -0.38 -14.79 -8.38
CA GLN A 18 -1.45 -15.79 -8.23
C GLN A 18 -2.55 -15.67 -9.30
N GLY A 19 -2.41 -14.75 -10.27
CA GLY A 19 -3.37 -14.53 -11.34
C GLY A 19 -4.56 -13.66 -10.93
N THR A 20 -4.51 -12.97 -9.80
CA THR A 20 -5.57 -12.04 -9.37
C THR A 20 -5.34 -10.68 -10.01
N GLN A 21 -6.39 -10.10 -10.60
CA GLN A 21 -6.34 -8.73 -11.10
C GLN A 21 -6.29 -7.76 -9.92
N VAL A 22 -5.18 -7.06 -9.75
CA VAL A 22 -4.94 -6.14 -8.64
C VAL A 22 -4.68 -4.73 -9.15
N ILE A 23 -5.25 -3.75 -8.43
CA ILE A 23 -4.89 -2.33 -8.56
C ILE A 23 -4.25 -1.91 -7.25
N HIS A 24 -2.97 -1.54 -7.28
CA HIS A 24 -2.30 -0.97 -6.13
C HIS A 24 -2.51 0.54 -6.09
N VAL A 25 -2.97 1.05 -4.95
CA VAL A 25 -3.21 2.47 -4.73
C VAL A 25 -2.06 3.04 -3.93
N ASN A 26 -1.34 3.98 -4.55
CA ASN A 26 -0.37 4.82 -3.85
C ASN A 26 -1.15 5.81 -2.96
N TRP A 27 -1.25 5.47 -1.67
CA TRP A 27 -2.07 6.19 -0.69
C TRP A 27 -1.19 6.84 0.38
N SER A 28 -1.58 8.04 0.80
CA SER A 28 -0.99 8.74 1.94
C SER A 28 -2.08 9.27 2.89
N PRO A 29 -1.79 9.44 4.20
CA PRO A 29 -2.77 9.91 5.18
C PRO A 29 -3.27 11.33 4.84
N PRO A 30 -4.61 11.56 4.78
CA PRO A 30 -5.18 12.80 4.25
C PRO A 30 -4.91 14.05 5.10
N ALA A 31 -4.60 13.89 6.39
CA ALA A 31 -4.44 15.02 7.32
C ALA A 31 -2.98 15.49 7.52
N GLY A 32 -2.02 15.01 6.71
CA GLY A 32 -0.62 15.39 6.86
C GLY A 32 0.06 14.91 8.15
N GLY A 33 -0.69 14.30 9.07
CA GLY A 33 -0.22 13.54 10.23
C GLY A 33 0.74 14.28 11.16
N ASP A 34 1.22 13.56 12.16
CA ASP A 34 2.47 13.94 12.82
C ASP A 34 3.62 13.56 11.90
N SER A 35 4.51 14.50 11.59
CA SER A 35 5.66 14.27 10.71
C SER A 35 6.58 13.16 11.20
N GLU A 36 6.72 12.97 12.52
CA GLU A 36 7.51 11.86 13.06
C GLU A 36 6.83 10.51 12.79
N ILE A 37 5.50 10.45 12.93
CA ILE A 37 4.74 9.23 12.68
C ILE A 37 4.75 8.87 11.19
N ILE A 38 4.63 9.86 10.30
CA ILE A 38 4.76 9.62 8.85
C ILE A 38 6.14 9.08 8.49
N ALA A 39 7.20 9.68 9.04
CA ALA A 39 8.56 9.20 8.80
C ALA A 39 8.84 7.79 9.34
N ILE A 40 8.07 7.34 10.35
CA ILE A 40 8.11 5.95 10.83
C ILE A 40 7.36 5.03 9.87
N LEU A 41 6.18 5.44 9.39
CA LEU A 41 5.40 4.68 8.42
C LEU A 41 6.19 4.43 7.13
N ASP A 42 6.88 5.43 6.60
CA ASP A 42 7.72 5.34 5.39
C ASP A 42 8.90 4.34 5.54
N LYS A 43 9.28 3.98 6.76
CA LYS A 43 10.35 2.99 7.01
C LYS A 43 9.85 1.55 7.07
N ILE A 44 8.54 1.35 7.20
CA ILE A 44 7.93 0.05 7.48
C ILE A 44 7.08 -0.44 6.30
N LEU A 45 6.48 0.50 5.57
CA LEU A 45 5.75 0.25 4.33
C LEU A 45 6.70 0.05 3.15
#